data_AF-A0A6G0VHP8-F1
#
_entry.id   AF-A0A6G0VHP8-F1
#
_cell.length_a   1.000
_cell.length_b   1.000
_cell.length_c   1.000
_cell.angle_alpha   90.00
_cell.angle_beta   90.00
_cell.angle_gamma   90.00
#
_symmetry.space_group_name_H-M   'P 1'
#
loop_
_entity.id
_entity.type
_entity.pdbx_description
1 polymer ?
#
loop_
_entity_poly.entity_id
_entity_poly.type
_entity_poly.pdbx_seq_one_letter_code
_entity_poly.pdbx_strand_id
1 'polypeptide(L)'
;MFRPWETKNMITSAVTNPEIPEKTVIRETKCPEPINLRSVLAYLKCQRYPVYIHSKNDKSNFRRQAKSFYFSDDVLYHKKNSVLVIFDEEQRKSILKMIHEGSEESIEAVALPSHCGRDATINMLSQRCDWPSITSDVKSFIKECGVCQRVNPATLKIVPE
;
A
#
# COMPACT_ATOMS: atom_id res chain seq x y z
N MET A 1 -21.06 -34.41 -19.86
CA MET A 1 -21.18 -35.36 -18.72
C MET A 1 -21.70 -34.61 -17.51
N PHE A 2 -22.75 -35.15 -16.89
CA PHE A 2 -23.40 -34.81 -15.62
C PHE A 2 -24.05 -33.42 -15.40
N ARG A 3 -25.40 -33.43 -15.53
CA ARG A 3 -26.35 -32.59 -14.79
C ARG A 3 -26.97 -33.43 -13.66
N PRO A 4 -27.08 -32.89 -12.43
CA PRO A 4 -28.12 -33.34 -11.51
C PRO A 4 -29.02 -32.15 -11.10
N TRP A 5 -30.27 -32.24 -11.54
CA TRP A 5 -31.44 -31.51 -11.06
C TRP A 5 -32.06 -32.31 -9.90
N GLU A 6 -33.10 -31.75 -9.28
CA GLU A 6 -33.95 -32.26 -8.18
C GLU A 6 -33.52 -31.75 -6.79
N THR A 7 -34.36 -31.08 -6.00
CA THR A 7 -35.81 -31.18 -5.90
C THR A 7 -36.50 -29.82 -5.70
N LYS A 8 -37.62 -29.65 -6.38
CA LYS A 8 -38.68 -28.69 -6.05
C LYS A 8 -39.22 -28.98 -4.66
N ASN A 9 -39.56 -27.95 -3.89
CA ASN A 9 -40.63 -28.00 -2.89
C ASN A 9 -41.30 -26.62 -2.83
N MET A 10 -42.57 -26.56 -3.25
CA MET A 10 -43.48 -25.45 -2.99
C MET A 10 -44.39 -25.86 -1.83
N ILE A 11 -44.38 -25.11 -0.72
CA ILE A 11 -45.44 -25.14 0.30
C ILE A 11 -45.64 -23.72 0.86
N THR A 12 -46.73 -23.09 0.40
CA THR A 12 -47.77 -22.25 1.06
C THR A 12 -47.48 -21.30 2.24
N SER A 13 -48.05 -20.09 2.08
CA SER A 13 -48.87 -19.30 3.04
C SER A 13 -48.24 -18.54 4.22
N ALA A 14 -48.23 -17.21 4.07
CA ALA A 14 -48.83 -16.16 4.90
C ALA A 14 -48.69 -16.14 6.46
N VAL A 15 -48.37 -14.92 6.93
CA VAL A 15 -48.75 -14.25 8.21
C VAL A 15 -47.69 -14.18 9.35
N THR A 16 -47.53 -12.93 9.83
CA THR A 16 -47.06 -12.41 11.14
C THR A 16 -45.56 -12.25 11.48
N ASN A 17 -45.16 -10.97 11.60
CA ASN A 17 -44.08 -10.35 12.41
C ASN A 17 -44.00 -10.86 13.88
N PRO A 18 -43.01 -10.43 14.72
CA PRO A 18 -41.64 -9.93 14.49
C PRO A 18 -40.60 -10.57 15.46
N GLU A 19 -39.29 -10.56 15.16
CA GLU A 19 -38.22 -10.58 16.20
C GLU A 19 -36.82 -10.24 15.62
N ILE A 20 -36.08 -9.43 16.36
CA ILE A 20 -34.74 -8.81 16.11
C ILE A 20 -33.66 -9.72 16.75
N PRO A 21 -32.32 -9.67 16.50
CA PRO A 21 -31.46 -9.17 15.41
C PRO A 21 -30.48 -10.24 14.87
N GLU A 22 -30.32 -10.39 13.55
CA GLU A 22 -29.14 -11.10 13.02
C GLU A 22 -27.98 -10.12 12.82
N LYS A 23 -27.04 -10.15 13.77
CA LYS A 23 -25.67 -9.68 13.55
C LYS A 23 -25.10 -10.47 12.38
N THR A 24 -25.15 -9.89 11.20
CA THR A 24 -24.26 -10.24 10.08
C THR A 24 -22.83 -10.05 10.57
N VAL A 25 -22.23 -11.13 11.06
CA VAL A 25 -20.78 -11.25 11.22
C VAL A 25 -20.23 -11.26 9.81
N ILE A 26 -20.04 -10.07 9.24
CA ILE A 26 -19.12 -9.87 8.14
C ILE A 26 -17.79 -10.33 8.70
N ARG A 27 -17.34 -11.51 8.28
CA ARG A 27 -15.96 -11.93 8.46
C ARG A 27 -15.15 -10.97 7.60
N GLU A 28 -14.85 -9.80 8.17
CA GLU A 28 -13.83 -8.90 7.65
C GLU A 28 -12.57 -9.76 7.58
N THR A 29 -12.24 -10.20 6.37
CA THR A 29 -10.91 -10.66 6.05
C THR A 29 -10.03 -9.46 6.27
N LYS A 30 -9.56 -9.28 7.51
CA LYS A 30 -8.68 -8.19 7.91
C LYS A 30 -7.47 -8.30 7.00
N CYS A 31 -7.40 -7.43 6.00
CA CYS A 31 -6.18 -7.19 5.25
C CYS A 31 -5.10 -6.98 6.31
N PRO A 32 -4.04 -7.81 6.36
CA PRO A 32 -3.03 -7.66 7.39
C PRO A 32 -2.49 -6.24 7.27
N GLU A 33 -2.74 -5.43 8.30
CA GLU A 33 -2.31 -4.04 8.31
C GLU A 33 -0.80 -4.01 8.01
N PRO A 34 -0.36 -3.06 7.17
CA PRO A 34 1.04 -2.98 6.79
C PRO A 34 1.89 -2.92 8.06
N ILE A 35 2.86 -3.83 8.16
CA ILE A 35 3.72 -3.93 9.33
C ILE A 35 4.34 -2.57 9.64
N ASN A 36 4.25 -2.15 10.89
CA ASN A 36 4.82 -0.89 11.32
C ASN A 36 6.36 -0.96 11.17
N LEU A 37 6.93 -0.23 10.21
CA LEU A 37 8.36 -0.33 9.92
C LEU A 37 9.23 0.11 11.10
N ARG A 38 8.80 1.12 11.89
CA ARG A 38 9.55 1.56 13.09
C ARG A 38 9.68 0.44 14.11
N SER A 39 8.62 -0.35 14.25
CA SER A 39 8.61 -1.56 15.06
C SER A 39 9.59 -2.61 14.53
N VAL A 40 9.68 -2.79 13.21
CA VAL A 40 10.67 -3.70 12.57
C VAL A 40 12.09 -3.23 12.85
N LEU A 41 12.37 -1.94 12.70
CA LEU A 41 13.69 -1.37 12.99
C LEU A 41 14.08 -1.60 14.45
N ALA A 42 13.20 -1.30 15.41
CA ALA A 42 13.45 -1.53 16.83
C ALA A 42 13.68 -3.02 17.16
N TYR A 43 12.96 -3.91 16.48
CA TYR A 43 13.14 -5.35 16.62
C TYR A 43 14.49 -5.82 16.07
N LEU A 44 14.90 -5.36 14.89
CA LEU A 44 16.19 -5.74 14.31
C LEU A 44 17.37 -5.17 15.11
N LYS A 45 17.24 -3.95 15.65
CA LYS A 45 18.29 -3.28 16.44
C LYS A 45 18.44 -3.86 17.85
N CYS A 46 17.33 -4.17 18.54
CA CYS A 46 17.37 -4.50 19.97
C CYS A 46 16.66 -5.82 20.33
N GLN A 47 16.16 -6.59 19.36
CA GLN A 47 15.34 -7.80 19.58
C GLN A 47 14.10 -7.56 20.46
N ARG A 48 13.57 -6.34 20.47
CA ARG A 48 12.38 -5.96 21.24
C ARG A 48 11.13 -6.04 20.38
N TYR A 49 10.09 -6.65 20.94
CA TYR A 49 8.76 -6.61 20.32
C TYR A 49 8.06 -5.29 20.65
N PRO A 50 7.20 -4.80 19.76
CA PRO A 50 6.36 -3.64 20.03
C PRO A 50 5.40 -3.92 21.19
N VAL A 51 5.05 -2.86 21.92
CA VAL A 51 4.20 -2.96 23.13
C VAL A 51 2.83 -3.55 22.81
N TYR A 52 2.29 -3.29 21.62
CA TYR A 52 0.97 -3.80 21.19
C TYR A 52 0.95 -5.29 20.82
N ILE A 53 2.11 -5.97 20.74
CA ILE A 53 2.19 -7.39 20.37
C ILE A 53 2.27 -8.27 21.63
N HIS A 54 1.11 -8.76 22.06
CA HIS A 54 1.01 -9.58 23.28
C HIS A 54 0.98 -11.09 22.98
N SER A 55 0.27 -11.51 21.93
CA SER A 55 0.05 -12.93 21.62
C SER A 55 1.27 -13.61 20.99
N LYS A 56 1.45 -14.91 21.28
CA LYS A 56 2.47 -15.75 20.62
C LYS A 56 2.27 -15.81 19.10
N ASN A 57 1.01 -15.82 18.63
CA ASN A 57 0.70 -15.86 17.20
C ASN A 57 1.14 -14.56 16.51
N ASP A 58 0.86 -13.42 17.13
CA ASP A 58 1.21 -12.10 16.60
C ASP A 58 2.72 -11.89 16.55
N LYS A 59 3.45 -12.36 17.58
CA LYS A 59 4.92 -12.39 17.56
C LYS A 59 5.45 -13.22 16.39
N SER A 60 4.84 -14.38 16.13
CA SER A 60 5.23 -15.23 15.00
C SER A 60 4.93 -14.59 13.65
N ASN A 61 3.76 -13.96 13.49
CA ASN A 61 3.40 -13.20 12.28
C ASN A 61 4.32 -11.99 12.07
N PHE A 62 4.64 -11.26 13.13
CA PHE A 62 5.57 -10.14 13.10
C PHE A 62 6.96 -10.59 12.68
N ARG A 63 7.51 -11.65 13.29
CA ARG A 63 8.80 -12.23 12.85
C ARG A 63 8.78 -12.63 11.38
N ARG A 64 7.71 -13.26 10.91
CA ARG A 64 7.57 -13.65 9.49
C ARG A 64 7.65 -12.45 8.56
N GLN A 65 6.97 -11.36 8.88
CA GLN A 65 6.99 -10.13 8.08
C GLN A 65 8.34 -9.39 8.19
N ALA A 66 8.91 -9.32 9.39
CA ALA A 66 10.21 -8.68 9.64
C ALA A 66 11.37 -9.37 8.89
N LYS A 67 11.24 -10.66 8.53
CA LYS A 67 12.25 -11.38 7.75
C LYS A 67 12.53 -10.75 6.39
N SER A 68 11.58 -10.02 5.81
CA SER A 68 11.74 -9.32 4.53
C SER A 68 12.68 -8.12 4.61
N PHE A 69 13.11 -7.74 5.80
CA PHE A 69 13.97 -6.57 6.03
C PHE A 69 15.31 -6.97 6.63
N TYR A 70 16.31 -6.11 6.42
CA TYR A 70 17.59 -6.16 7.12
C TYR A 70 17.99 -4.75 7.54
N PHE A 71 18.83 -4.69 8.57
CA PHE A 71 19.31 -3.45 9.16
C PHE A 71 20.82 -3.38 8.97
N SER A 72 21.31 -2.29 8.38
CA SER A 72 22.73 -1.99 8.15
C SER A 72 22.94 -0.50 8.37
N ASP A 73 24.06 -0.11 9.00
CA ASP A 73 24.48 1.29 9.12
C ASP A 73 23.39 2.25 9.65
N ASP A 74 22.66 1.81 10.69
CA ASP A 74 21.52 2.53 11.27
C ASP A 74 20.30 2.76 10.35
N VAL A 75 20.27 2.03 9.23
CA VAL A 75 19.28 2.18 8.17
C VAL A 75 18.57 0.85 7.89
N LEU A 76 17.27 0.91 7.59
CA LEU A 76 16.45 -0.25 7.25
C LEU A 76 16.39 -0.42 5.73
N TYR A 77 16.57 -1.67 5.28
CA TYR A 77 16.54 -2.04 3.87
C TYR A 77 15.54 -3.19 3.62
N HIS A 78 14.95 -3.21 2.43
CA HIS A 78 14.08 -4.29 1.98
C HIS A 78 14.91 -5.36 1.24
N LYS A 79 14.90 -6.63 1.71
CA LYS A 79 15.75 -7.69 1.15
C LYS A 79 15.49 -8.03 -0.32
N LYS A 80 14.23 -7.92 -0.75
CA LYS A 80 13.83 -8.32 -2.11
C LYS A 80 14.60 -7.55 -3.19
N ASN A 81 14.76 -6.23 -2.99
CA ASN A 81 15.36 -5.33 -3.96
C ASN A 81 16.64 -4.66 -3.41
N SER A 82 17.03 -4.94 -2.16
CA SER A 82 18.11 -4.26 -1.43
C SER A 82 18.00 -2.73 -1.44
N VAL A 83 16.76 -2.23 -1.37
CA VAL A 83 16.46 -0.79 -1.42
C VAL A 83 16.24 -0.21 -0.02
N LEU A 84 16.54 1.08 0.10
CA LEU A 84 16.39 1.87 1.32
C LEU A 84 14.91 2.03 1.70
N VAL A 85 14.57 1.79 2.97
CA VAL A 85 13.22 2.05 3.49
C VAL A 85 13.12 3.44 4.09
N ILE A 86 12.22 4.27 3.56
CA ILE A 86 12.05 5.66 4.00
C ILE A 86 10.91 5.78 5.02
N PHE A 87 11.21 6.31 6.20
CA PHE A 87 10.24 6.48 7.28
C PHE A 87 9.55 7.85 7.29
N ASP A 88 10.33 8.88 6.99
CA ASP A 88 9.90 10.26 7.16
C ASP A 88 9.05 10.75 5.97
N GLU A 89 7.98 11.47 6.27
CA GLU A 89 7.05 11.92 5.25
C GLU A 89 7.60 13.08 4.43
N GLU A 90 8.37 13.99 5.05
CA GLU A 90 9.00 15.09 4.33
C GLU A 90 10.07 14.56 3.37
N GLN A 91 10.86 13.59 3.83
CA GLN A 91 11.82 12.90 2.98
C GLN A 91 11.14 12.17 1.81
N ARG A 92 10.02 11.46 2.04
CA ARG A 92 9.25 10.83 0.96
C ARG A 92 8.79 11.86 -0.07
N LYS A 93 8.23 12.98 0.38
CA LYS A 93 7.76 14.07 -0.50
C LYS A 93 8.90 14.68 -1.30
N SER A 94 10.05 14.90 -0.67
CA SER A 94 11.24 15.45 -1.33
C SER A 94 11.76 14.53 -2.43
N ILE A 95 11.92 13.23 -2.14
CA ILE A 95 12.34 12.22 -3.12
C ILE A 95 11.33 12.12 -4.26
N LEU A 96 10.04 12.11 -3.93
CA LEU A 96 8.95 12.05 -4.90
C LEU A 96 8.97 13.26 -5.83
N LYS A 97 9.17 14.47 -5.28
CA LYS A 97 9.32 15.70 -6.04
C LYS A 97 10.51 15.63 -6.99
N MET A 98 11.69 15.23 -6.51
CA MET A 98 12.89 15.09 -7.36
C MET A 98 12.70 14.10 -8.51
N ILE A 99 12.05 12.96 -8.27
CA ILE A 99 11.83 11.95 -9.31
C ILE A 99 10.74 12.40 -10.29
N HIS A 100 9.70 13.07 -9.80
CA HIS A 100 8.59 13.49 -10.62
C HIS A 100 8.91 14.74 -11.44
N GLU A 101 9.41 15.80 -10.80
CA GLU A 101 9.71 17.11 -11.40
C GLU A 101 11.12 17.20 -11.99
N GLY A 102 11.97 16.19 -11.75
CA GLY A 102 13.38 16.23 -12.12
C GLY A 102 14.23 17.04 -11.13
N SER A 103 15.55 16.99 -11.33
CA SER A 103 16.51 17.84 -10.64
C SER A 103 17.07 18.87 -11.63
N GLU A 104 17.17 20.13 -11.21
CA GLU A 104 17.79 21.19 -12.00
C GLU A 104 19.33 21.16 -11.94
N GLU A 105 19.90 20.24 -11.16
CA GLU A 105 21.34 20.23 -10.84
C GLU A 105 22.25 19.85 -12.01
N SER A 106 21.73 19.24 -13.09
CA SER A 106 22.54 18.89 -14.25
C SER A 106 21.83 19.16 -15.58
N ILE A 107 22.60 19.60 -16.57
CA ILE A 107 22.14 19.86 -17.95
C ILE A 107 21.49 18.60 -18.56
N GLU A 108 21.97 17.42 -18.17
CA GLU A 108 21.43 16.12 -18.59
C GLU A 108 20.09 15.81 -17.91
N ALA A 109 19.91 16.19 -16.64
CA ALA A 109 18.64 16.01 -15.92
C ALA A 109 17.55 16.96 -16.43
N VAL A 110 17.93 18.17 -16.87
CA VAL A 110 17.03 19.14 -17.53
C VAL A 110 16.50 18.61 -18.87
N ALA A 111 17.26 17.76 -19.56
CA ALA A 111 16.88 17.19 -20.85
C ALA A 111 15.90 16.01 -20.76
N LEU A 112 15.67 15.46 -19.55
CA LEU A 112 14.70 14.38 -19.35
C LEU A 112 13.31 14.97 -19.09
N PRO A 113 12.23 14.31 -19.56
CA PRO A 113 10.88 14.81 -19.38
C PRO A 113 10.48 14.77 -17.90
N SER A 114 10.64 15.91 -17.23
CA SER A 114 10.03 16.24 -15.95
C SER A 114 8.51 16.18 -16.07
N HIS A 115 7.87 15.52 -15.09
CA HIS A 115 6.47 15.09 -15.00
C HIS A 115 6.16 13.71 -15.57
N CYS A 116 6.92 12.70 -15.15
CA CYS A 116 6.62 11.31 -15.46
C CYS A 116 5.25 10.87 -14.89
N GLY A 117 4.55 10.01 -15.63
CA GLY A 117 3.26 9.46 -15.21
C GLY A 117 3.39 8.52 -14.01
N ARG A 118 2.25 8.22 -13.35
CA ARG A 118 2.19 7.45 -12.09
C ARG A 118 3.04 6.18 -12.10
N ASP A 119 2.86 5.33 -13.11
CA ASP A 119 3.50 4.02 -13.13
C ASP A 119 5.01 4.14 -13.39
N ALA A 120 5.42 5.15 -14.18
CA ALA A 120 6.83 5.48 -14.38
C ALA A 120 7.48 6.00 -13.08
N THR A 121 6.81 6.89 -12.35
CA THR A 121 7.28 7.38 -11.05
C THR A 121 7.44 6.25 -10.04
N ILE A 122 6.44 5.36 -9.93
CA ILE A 122 6.50 4.18 -9.04
C ILE A 122 7.68 3.28 -9.41
N ASN A 123 7.89 3.02 -10.70
CA ASN A 123 8.99 2.18 -11.15
C ASN A 123 10.37 2.79 -10.81
N MET A 124 10.56 4.08 -11.05
CA MET A 124 11.81 4.79 -10.70
C MET A 124 12.07 4.80 -9.20
N LEU A 125 11.01 5.00 -8.41
CA LEU A 125 11.08 4.93 -6.95
C LEU A 125 11.48 3.55 -6.47
N SER A 126 10.79 2.50 -6.95
CA SER A 126 10.97 1.11 -6.51
C SER A 126 12.37 0.55 -6.77
N GLN A 127 13.15 1.21 -7.65
CA GLN A 127 14.55 0.89 -7.92
C GLN A 127 15.52 1.48 -6.88
N ARG A 128 15.13 2.55 -6.18
CA ARG A 128 16.00 3.32 -5.27
C ARG A 128 15.58 3.24 -3.81
N CYS A 129 14.28 3.23 -3.55
CA CYS A 129 13.70 3.26 -2.22
C CYS A 129 12.36 2.53 -2.15
N ASP A 130 11.93 2.21 -0.93
CA ASP A 130 10.66 1.54 -0.66
C ASP A 130 9.98 2.11 0.58
N TRP A 131 8.65 2.12 0.54
CA TRP A 131 7.80 2.30 1.71
C TRP A 131 6.38 1.78 1.42
N PRO A 132 5.61 1.34 2.44
CA PRO A 132 4.34 0.63 2.23
C PRO A 132 3.29 1.43 1.46
N SER A 133 3.27 2.76 1.60
CA SER A 133 2.28 3.64 0.98
C SER A 133 2.74 4.26 -0.36
N ILE A 134 3.82 3.77 -0.98
CA ILE A 134 4.42 4.40 -2.16
C ILE A 134 3.43 4.66 -3.29
N THR A 135 2.57 3.69 -3.59
CA THR A 135 1.57 3.83 -4.66
C THR A 135 0.50 4.88 -4.33
N SER A 136 0.07 4.94 -3.07
CA SER A 136 -0.91 5.92 -2.59
C SER A 136 -0.33 7.32 -2.60
N ASP A 137 0.90 7.48 -2.10
CA ASP A 137 1.58 8.76 -2.00
C ASP A 137 1.87 9.34 -3.39
N VAL A 138 2.36 8.52 -4.33
CA VAL A 138 2.57 8.92 -5.73
C VAL A 138 1.25 9.35 -6.38
N LYS A 139 0.17 8.60 -6.16
CA LYS A 139 -1.14 8.92 -6.74
C LYS A 139 -1.65 10.27 -6.26
N SER A 140 -1.57 10.54 -4.96
CA SER A 140 -1.98 11.82 -4.38
C SER A 140 -1.13 12.97 -4.89
N PHE A 141 0.19 12.79 -4.94
CA PHE A 141 1.12 13.81 -5.42
C PHE A 141 0.88 14.21 -6.88
N ILE A 142 0.72 13.24 -7.78
CA ILE A 142 0.45 13.51 -9.21
C ILE A 142 -0.94 14.13 -9.42
N LYS A 143 -1.91 13.79 -8.56
CA LYS A 143 -3.23 14.41 -8.58
C LYS A 143 -3.16 15.91 -8.24
N GLU A 144 -2.26 16.28 -7.34
CA GLU A 144 -2.02 17.66 -6.91
C GLU A 144 -1.08 18.42 -7.86
N CYS A 145 -0.34 17.73 -8.72
CA CYS A 145 0.59 18.36 -9.66
C CYS A 145 -0.13 19.19 -10.73
N GLY A 146 0.00 20.51 -10.66
CA GLY A 146 -0.63 21.44 -11.59
C GLY A 146 -0.18 21.28 -13.05
N VAL A 147 1.07 20.87 -13.29
CA VAL A 147 1.56 20.61 -14.66
C VAL A 147 0.87 19.38 -15.25
N CYS A 148 0.87 18.26 -14.52
CA CYS A 148 0.20 17.03 -14.93
C CYS A 148 -1.30 17.22 -15.13
N GLN A 149 -1.98 17.95 -14.24
CA GLN A 149 -3.41 18.19 -14.37
C GLN A 149 -3.77 19.12 -15.53
N ARG A 150 -2.88 20.03 -15.95
CA ARG A 150 -3.10 20.83 -17.17
C ARG A 150 -2.98 20.01 -18.45
N VAL A 151 -2.01 19.10 -18.53
CA VAL A 151 -1.76 18.30 -19.74
C VAL A 151 -2.66 17.06 -19.83
N ASN A 152 -3.13 16.53 -18.70
CA ASN A 152 -3.96 15.34 -18.63
C ASN A 152 -4.89 15.39 -17.42
N PRO A 153 -5.90 16.29 -17.44
CA PRO A 153 -6.79 16.48 -16.31
C PRO A 153 -7.56 15.20 -15.99
N ALA A 154 -7.61 14.84 -14.71
CA ALA A 154 -8.30 13.63 -14.25
C ALA A 154 -9.80 13.60 -14.64
N THR A 155 -10.40 14.76 -14.89
CA THR A 155 -11.80 14.92 -15.32
C THR A 155 -12.08 14.35 -16.71
N LEU A 156 -11.08 14.23 -17.59
CA LEU A 156 -11.22 13.64 -18.92
C LEU A 156 -11.12 12.11 -18.94
N LYS A 157 -10.80 11.47 -17.81
CA LYS A 157 -10.66 10.00 -17.68
C LYS A 157 -11.90 9.32 -17.11
N ILE A 158 -13.02 10.03 -17.01
CA ILE A 158 -14.29 9.44 -16.59
C ILE A 158 -14.79 8.58 -17.75
N VAL A 159 -14.69 7.26 -17.61
CA VAL A 159 -15.32 6.31 -18.51
C VAL A 159 -16.81 6.28 -18.14
N PRO A 160 -17.73 6.59 -19.07
CA PRO A 160 -19.16 6.45 -18.82
C PRO A 160 -19.51 4.99 -18.50
N GLU A 161 -20.40 4.79 -17.54
CA GLU A 161 -20.95 3.49 -17.14
C GLU A 161 -21.74 2.81 -18.27
#